data_AF-A0A351MV21-F1
#
_entry.id   AF-A0A351MV21-F1
#
_cell.length_a   1.000
_cell.length_b   1.000
_cell.length_c   1.000
_cell.angle_alpha   90.00
_cell.angle_beta   90.00
_cell.angle_gamma   90.00
#
_symmetry.space_group_name_H-M   'P 1'
#
loop_
_entity.id
_entity.type
_entity.pdbx_description
1 polymer ?
#
loop_
_entity_poly.entity_id
_entity_poly.type
_entity_poly.pdbx_seq_one_letter_code
_entity_poly.pdbx_strand_id
1 'polypeptide(L)'
;SGSHQDAIKKGMDRRNKVGSDAPWDVPYLTIDPKDIGRTYEAIIRINSQSGKGGVAYILDREFGFDLPKLMHPEVGSHVGGIADRLGKELSPAEIHAEFRKQFVNVSSPLA
;
A
#
# COMPACT_ATOMS: atom_id res chain seq x y z
N SER A 1 -1.15 7.62 8.33
CA SER A 1 -2.23 6.76 8.83
C SER A 1 -3.32 6.66 7.77
N GLY A 2 -4.09 5.56 7.75
CA GLY A 2 -5.18 5.39 6.78
C GLY A 2 -6.29 6.44 6.91
N SER A 3 -6.54 6.95 8.12
CA SER A 3 -7.49 8.05 8.34
C SER A 3 -7.07 9.36 7.65
N HIS A 4 -5.79 9.72 7.68
CA HIS A 4 -5.29 10.89 6.92
C HIS A 4 -5.44 10.68 5.42
N GLN A 5 -5.16 9.48 4.92
CA GLN A 5 -5.33 9.15 3.50
C GLN A 5 -6.80 9.24 3.07
N ASP A 6 -7.73 8.75 3.89
CA ASP A 6 -9.18 8.85 3.62
C ASP A 6 -9.65 10.32 3.59
N ALA A 7 -9.21 11.13 4.55
CA ALA A 7 -9.54 12.55 4.58
C ALA A 7 -8.97 13.33 3.38
N ILE A 8 -7.72 13.05 3.01
CA ILE A 8 -7.09 13.63 1.81
C ILE A 8 -7.89 13.21 0.56
N LYS A 9 -8.21 11.92 0.44
CA LYS A 9 -8.99 11.40 -0.70
C LYS A 9 -10.33 12.12 -0.82
N LYS A 10 -11.08 12.27 0.27
CA LYS A 10 -12.37 13.00 0.28
C LYS A 10 -12.22 14.46 -0.13
N GLY A 11 -11.17 15.15 0.35
CA GLY A 11 -10.86 16.53 -0.04
C GLY A 11 -10.55 16.64 -1.54
N MET A 12 -9.70 15.77 -2.06
CA MET A 12 -9.34 15.72 -3.48
C MET A 12 -10.55 15.41 -4.37
N ASP A 13 -11.38 14.43 -3.98
CA ASP A 13 -12.61 14.06 -4.70
C ASP A 13 -13.62 15.21 -4.75
N ARG A 14 -13.76 15.98 -3.66
CA ARG A 14 -14.59 17.19 -3.63
C ARG A 14 -14.05 18.24 -4.58
N ARG A 15 -12.74 18.50 -4.56
CA ARG A 15 -12.08 19.49 -5.43
C ARG A 15 -12.26 19.17 -6.92
N ASN A 16 -12.15 17.90 -7.29
CA ASN A 16 -12.41 17.44 -8.66
C ASN A 16 -13.84 17.74 -9.14
N LYS A 17 -14.81 17.90 -8.22
CA LYS A 17 -16.20 18.24 -8.55
C LYS A 17 -16.46 19.75 -8.65
N VAL A 18 -15.80 20.55 -7.80
CA VAL A 18 -15.98 22.02 -7.78
C VAL A 18 -15.06 22.76 -8.76
N GLY A 19 -13.98 22.13 -9.21
CA GLY A 19 -12.99 22.72 -10.13
C GLY A 19 -11.78 23.32 -9.42
N SER A 20 -10.71 23.56 -10.18
CA SER A 20 -9.42 24.06 -9.69
C SER A 20 -9.45 25.50 -9.19
N ASP A 21 -10.46 26.27 -9.58
CA ASP A 21 -10.58 27.69 -9.25
C ASP A 21 -11.10 27.92 -7.82
N ALA A 22 -11.60 26.85 -7.17
CA ALA A 22 -12.01 26.91 -5.77
C ALA A 22 -10.78 27.00 -4.83
N PRO A 23 -10.90 27.70 -3.69
CA PRO A 23 -9.85 27.73 -2.67
C PRO A 23 -9.41 26.33 -2.24
N TRP A 24 -8.13 26.17 -1.92
CA TRP A 24 -7.58 24.90 -1.45
C TRP A 24 -8.17 24.51 -0.09
N ASP A 25 -8.80 23.34 -0.02
CA ASP A 25 -9.52 22.83 1.17
C ASP A 25 -9.38 21.31 1.29
N VAL A 26 -8.14 20.81 1.20
CA VAL A 26 -7.82 19.38 1.36
C VAL A 26 -7.16 19.16 2.73
N PRO A 27 -7.78 18.38 3.64
CA PRO A 27 -7.22 18.12 4.95
C PRO A 27 -5.80 17.56 4.88
N TYR A 28 -4.93 17.98 5.80
CA TYR A 28 -3.53 17.51 5.94
C TYR A 28 -2.56 17.91 4.81
N LEU A 29 -3.03 18.58 3.76
CA LEU A 29 -2.18 19.19 2.75
C LEU A 29 -2.39 20.71 2.83
N THR A 30 -1.33 21.48 3.06
CA THR A 30 -1.43 22.94 3.19
C THR A 30 -1.51 23.66 1.85
N ILE A 31 -1.05 23.02 0.78
CA ILE A 31 -1.00 23.53 -0.59
C ILE A 31 -1.32 22.40 -1.58
N ASP A 32 -1.67 22.74 -2.82
CA ASP A 32 -1.73 21.77 -3.90
C ASP A 32 -0.30 21.30 -4.25
N PRO A 33 0.01 20.00 -4.17
CA PRO A 33 1.31 19.49 -4.62
C PRO A 33 1.65 19.89 -6.06
N LYS A 34 0.65 20.07 -6.92
CA LYS A 34 0.85 20.48 -8.31
C LYS A 34 1.39 21.89 -8.43
N ASP A 35 1.11 22.79 -7.48
CA ASP A 35 1.62 24.17 -7.45
C ASP A 35 3.16 24.21 -7.39
N ILE A 36 3.78 23.13 -6.89
CA ILE A 36 5.23 22.97 -6.79
C ILE A 36 5.76 21.84 -7.69
N GLY A 37 4.99 21.41 -8.69
CA GLY A 37 5.39 20.35 -9.62
C GLY A 37 5.52 18.96 -8.98
N ARG A 38 4.76 18.69 -7.90
CA ARG A 38 4.71 17.40 -7.21
C ARG A 38 3.34 16.75 -7.35
N THR A 39 3.27 15.46 -7.02
CA THR A 39 2.00 14.72 -6.93
C THR A 39 1.86 14.14 -5.53
N TYR A 40 0.64 14.16 -5.00
CA TYR A 40 0.33 13.42 -3.78
C TYR A 40 0.28 11.93 -4.08
N GLU A 41 1.14 11.15 -3.42
CA GLU A 41 1.12 9.70 -3.47
C GLU A 41 0.74 9.13 -2.10
N ALA A 42 -0.35 8.38 -2.07
CA ALA A 42 -0.72 7.60 -0.88
C ALA A 42 0.21 6.39 -0.78
N ILE A 43 1.29 6.53 -0.01
CA ILE A 43 2.23 5.42 0.22
C ILE A 43 1.56 4.40 1.16
N ILE A 44 1.41 3.16 0.69
CA ILE A 44 1.04 2.02 1.51
C ILE A 44 2.34 1.43 2.05
N ARG A 45 2.49 1.47 3.37
CA ARG A 45 3.67 0.95 4.07
C ARG A 45 3.26 -0.35 4.75
N ILE A 46 4.09 -1.38 4.63
CA ILE A 46 3.93 -2.62 5.37
C ILE A 46 4.92 -2.62 6.52
N ASN A 47 4.37 -2.61 7.73
CA ASN A 47 5.08 -2.91 8.97
C ASN A 47 4.30 -3.99 9.74
N SER A 48 4.81 -4.43 10.88
CA SER A 48 4.17 -5.45 11.73
C SER A 48 2.73 -5.11 12.16
N GLN A 49 2.32 -3.84 12.11
CA GLN A 49 0.93 -3.42 12.38
C GLN A 49 0.01 -3.45 11.15
N SER A 50 0.56 -3.41 9.94
CA SER A 50 -0.21 -3.17 8.70
C SER A 50 -1.03 -4.37 8.23
N GLY A 51 -0.88 -5.52 8.89
CA GLY A 51 -1.86 -6.60 8.87
C GLY A 51 -1.95 -7.39 7.56
N LYS A 52 -2.48 -8.61 7.70
CA LYS A 52 -2.62 -9.68 6.69
C LYS A 52 -3.15 -9.22 5.32
N GLY A 53 -3.93 -8.15 5.27
CA GLY A 53 -4.51 -7.62 4.02
C GLY A 53 -3.63 -6.62 3.26
N GLY A 54 -2.68 -5.94 3.92
CA GLY A 54 -1.86 -4.91 3.26
C GLY A 54 -0.93 -5.48 2.20
N VAL A 55 -0.33 -6.64 2.50
CA VAL A 55 0.56 -7.34 1.56
C VAL A 55 -0.20 -7.81 0.32
N ALA A 56 -1.38 -8.42 0.52
CA ALA A 56 -2.22 -8.87 -0.58
C ALA A 56 -2.68 -7.69 -1.46
N TYR A 57 -3.03 -6.56 -0.85
CA TYR A 57 -3.39 -5.35 -1.61
C TYR A 57 -2.25 -4.83 -2.48
N ILE A 58 -1.01 -4.82 -1.96
CA ILE A 58 0.17 -4.40 -2.74
C ILE A 58 0.41 -5.36 -3.91
N LEU A 59 0.33 -6.67 -3.65
CA LEU A 59 0.54 -7.70 -4.67
C LEU A 59 -0.50 -7.62 -5.79
N ASP A 60 -1.76 -7.35 -5.46
CA ASP A 60 -2.82 -7.09 -6.44
C ASP A 60 -2.55 -5.80 -7.24
N ARG A 61 -2.44 -4.66 -6.55
CA ARG A 61 -2.37 -3.35 -7.19
C ARG A 61 -1.10 -3.11 -8.01
N GLU A 62 0.06 -3.54 -7.52
CA GLU A 62 1.37 -3.24 -8.14
C GLU A 62 1.82 -4.36 -9.09
N PHE A 63 1.33 -5.59 -8.90
CA PHE A 63 1.84 -6.77 -9.61
C PHE A 63 0.75 -7.68 -10.21
N GLY A 64 -0.54 -7.38 -9.99
CA GLY A 64 -1.67 -8.11 -10.57
C GLY A 64 -1.95 -9.48 -9.95
N PHE A 65 -1.45 -9.75 -8.74
CA PHE A 65 -1.73 -11.01 -8.03
C PHE A 65 -3.02 -10.90 -7.20
N ASP A 66 -4.13 -11.39 -7.76
CA ASP A 66 -5.35 -11.62 -7.00
C ASP A 66 -5.22 -12.89 -6.14
N LEU A 67 -4.77 -12.70 -4.89
CA LEU A 67 -4.60 -13.80 -3.95
C LEU A 67 -5.96 -14.23 -3.37
N PRO A 68 -6.25 -15.55 -3.32
CA PRO A 68 -7.37 -16.08 -2.55
C PRO A 68 -7.35 -15.57 -1.10
N LYS A 69 -8.51 -15.19 -0.56
CA LYS A 69 -8.63 -14.67 0.82
C LYS A 69 -8.00 -15.58 1.88
N LEU A 70 -8.00 -16.88 1.65
CA LEU A 70 -7.39 -17.88 2.55
C LEU A 70 -5.86 -17.78 2.59
N MET A 71 -5.21 -17.26 1.54
CA MET A 71 -3.75 -17.07 1.49
C MET A 71 -3.31 -15.76 2.14
N HIS A 72 -4.19 -14.77 2.32
CA HIS A 72 -3.82 -13.45 2.86
C HIS A 72 -3.15 -13.55 4.24
N PRO A 73 -3.66 -14.36 5.20
CA PRO A 73 -3.00 -14.52 6.49
C PRO A 73 -1.57 -15.06 6.38
N GLU A 74 -1.36 -16.09 5.58
CA GLU A 74 -0.09 -16.80 5.46
C GLU A 74 0.97 -15.94 4.76
N VAL A 75 0.60 -15.36 3.61
CA VAL A 75 1.47 -14.45 2.85
C VAL A 75 1.80 -13.21 3.69
N GLY A 76 0.79 -12.63 4.35
CA GLY A 76 0.98 -11.47 5.23
C GLY A 76 1.91 -11.75 6.41
N SER A 77 1.76 -12.92 7.06
CA SER A 77 2.64 -13.33 8.15
C SER A 77 4.07 -13.60 7.69
N HIS A 78 4.26 -14.24 6.54
CA HIS A 78 5.59 -14.50 5.98
C HIS A 78 6.35 -13.20 5.69
N VAL A 79 5.73 -12.30 4.91
CA VAL A 79 6.35 -11.01 4.53
C VAL A 79 6.52 -10.10 5.75
N GLY A 80 5.55 -10.07 6.67
CA GLY A 80 5.64 -9.34 7.92
C GLY A 80 6.82 -9.79 8.79
N GLY A 81 7.02 -11.11 8.92
CA GLY A 81 8.16 -11.67 9.66
C GLY A 81 9.52 -11.31 9.05
N ILE A 82 9.59 -11.13 7.73
CA ILE A 82 10.82 -10.66 7.05
C ILE A 82 11.07 -9.19 7.38
N ALA A 83 10.04 -8.34 7.30
CA ALA A 83 10.14 -6.92 7.65
C ALA A 83 10.61 -6.73 9.10
N ASP A 84 10.02 -7.49 10.04
CA ASP A 84 10.38 -7.47 11.45
C ASP A 84 11.83 -7.92 11.69
N ARG A 85 12.27 -9.01 11.04
CA ARG A 85 13.65 -9.51 11.16
C ARG A 85 14.68 -8.51 10.63
N LEU A 86 14.34 -7.78 9.57
CA LEU A 86 15.21 -6.76 8.98
C LEU A 86 15.09 -5.41 9.69
N GLY A 87 14.12 -5.23 10.58
CA GLY A 87 13.85 -3.98 11.28
C GLY A 87 13.53 -2.82 10.34
N LYS A 88 13.01 -3.11 9.15
CA LYS A 88 12.71 -2.10 8.12
C LYS A 88 11.40 -2.36 7.41
N GLU A 89 10.81 -1.30 6.87
CA GLU A 89 9.70 -1.41 5.92
C GLU A 89 10.21 -2.02 4.61
N LEU A 90 9.42 -2.93 4.02
CA LEU A 90 9.72 -3.53 2.72
C LEU A 90 9.07 -2.71 1.61
N SER A 91 9.83 -2.47 0.54
CA SER A 91 9.30 -1.90 -0.70
C SER A 91 8.37 -2.89 -1.42
N PRO A 92 7.46 -2.42 -2.31
CA PRO A 92 6.64 -3.32 -3.12
C PRO A 92 7.45 -4.38 -3.89
N ALA A 93 8.62 -4.00 -4.42
CA ALA A 93 9.51 -4.92 -5.13
C ALA A 93 10.07 -6.03 -4.23
N GLU A 94 10.47 -5.69 -2.99
CA GLU A 94 10.93 -6.67 -2.00
C GLU A 94 9.80 -7.61 -1.57
N ILE A 95 8.60 -7.07 -1.34
CA ILE A 95 7.40 -7.85 -1.04
C ILE A 95 7.13 -8.87 -2.16
N HIS A 96 7.18 -8.43 -3.41
CA HIS A 96 6.95 -9.29 -4.57
C HIS A 96 8.04 -10.37 -4.71
N ALA A 97 9.31 -10.02 -4.49
CA ALA A 97 10.41 -10.96 -4.55
C ALA A 97 10.27 -12.08 -3.50
N GLU A 98 9.97 -11.73 -2.25
CA GLU A 98 9.78 -12.71 -1.18
C GLU A 98 8.51 -13.55 -1.40
N PHE A 99 7.41 -12.95 -1.86
CA PHE A 99 6.21 -13.68 -2.24
C PHE A 99 6.52 -14.73 -3.33
N ARG A 100 7.20 -14.35 -4.41
CA ARG A 100 7.53 -15.29 -5.49
C ARG A 100 8.43 -16.41 -5.01
N LYS A 101 9.44 -16.10 -4.22
CA LYS A 101 10.40 -17.06 -3.69
C LYS A 101 9.71 -18.15 -2.85
N GLN A 102 8.71 -17.78 -2.05
CA GLN A 102 8.06 -18.69 -1.12
C GLN A 102 6.81 -19.37 -1.71
N PHE A 103 6.06 -18.72 -2.59
CA PHE A 103 4.72 -19.16 -2.98
C PHE A 103 4.54 -19.43 -4.49
N VAL A 104 5.53 -19.09 -5.34
CA VAL A 104 5.41 -19.23 -6.80
C VAL A 104 6.40 -20.27 -7.32
N ASN A 105 5.93 -21.18 -8.17
CA ASN A 105 6.73 -22.26 -8.78
C ASN A 105 7.49 -23.12 -7.74
N VAL A 106 6.89 -23.34 -6.58
CA VAL A 106 7.47 -24.21 -5.55
C VAL A 106 7.39 -25.68 -5.98
N SER A 107 8.50 -26.38 -5.87
CA SER A 107 8.66 -27.79 -6.25
C SER A 107 8.32 -28.76 -5.11
N SER A 108 8.03 -28.25 -3.92
CA SER A 108 7.63 -29.01 -2.74
C SER A 108 6.45 -28.33 -2.02
N PRO A 109 5.60 -29.07 -1.28
CA PRO A 109 4.53 -28.47 -0.48
C PRO A 109 5.08 -27.44 0.52
N LEU A 110 4.26 -26.42 0.81
CA LEU A 110 4.54 -25.48 1.91
C LEU A 110 4.52 -26.26 3.23
N ALA A 111 5.54 -26.03 4.06
CA ALA A 111 5.77 -26.73 5.33
C ALA A 111 4.94 -26.14 6.48
#